data_AF-A0A920SPH5-F1
#
_entry.id   AF-A0A920SPH5-F1
#
_cell.length_a   1.000
_cell.length_b   1.000
_cell.length_c   1.000
_cell.angle_alpha   90.00
_cell.angle_beta   90.00
_cell.angle_gamma   90.00
#
_symmetry.space_group_name_H-M   'P 1'
#
loop_
_entity.id
_entity.type
_entity.pdbx_description
1 polymer ?
#
loop_
_entity_poly.entity_id
_entity_poly.type
_entity_poly.pdbx_seq_one_letter_code
_entity_poly.pdbx_strand_id
1 'polypeptide(L)'
;MFAARIRGGWVGAGAFEALLLTPGTFDLVHPQKRFYAGGANSVRGFAQGRLGPRVLTIDPVRLLEPGTAGAGCNPSQLMDLSCDPASIKEGRFVPRPTGGTRVLEGNLELRFPIGLNLEGVMFTDVGQVWGGRDEVDLSKLAVTPGVGVRYLSPVGPIRIDLGYRFREGEPLAVVTSQLEVFNPNVHEESERIRIDGNVIPYVRTNELAALKTSRLFGEASPLSLQRFQLHISIGQAF
;
A
#
# COMPACT_ATOMS: atom_id res chain seq x y z
N MET A 1 -10.76 14.33 -27.96
CA MET A 1 -9.28 14.40 -27.95
C MET A 1 -8.74 13.12 -27.33
N PHE A 2 -7.70 12.56 -27.93
CA PHE A 2 -7.01 11.37 -27.42
C PHE A 2 -5.65 11.77 -26.86
N ALA A 3 -5.26 11.17 -25.74
CA ALA A 3 -3.96 11.36 -25.13
C ALA A 3 -3.42 10.01 -24.65
N ALA A 4 -2.10 9.83 -24.76
CA ALA A 4 -1.42 8.65 -24.24
C ALA A 4 -0.09 9.07 -23.61
N ARG A 5 0.31 8.35 -22.56
CA ARG A 5 1.58 8.56 -21.85
C ARG A 5 2.17 7.23 -21.45
N ILE A 6 3.49 7.13 -21.50
CA ILE A 6 4.26 6.02 -20.94
C ILE A 6 5.40 6.58 -20.09
N ARG A 7 5.72 5.89 -18.99
CA ARG A 7 6.81 6.24 -18.08
C ARG A 7 7.47 4.97 -17.57
N GLY A 8 8.78 4.89 -17.71
CA GLY A 8 9.61 3.86 -17.08
C GLY A 8 10.69 4.50 -16.22
N GLY A 9 11.15 3.80 -15.20
CA GLY A 9 12.23 4.28 -14.34
C GLY A 9 12.93 3.17 -13.57
N TRP A 10 14.20 3.39 -13.26
CA TRP A 10 15.01 2.53 -12.40
C TRP A 10 15.88 3.40 -11.47
N VAL A 11 16.12 2.91 -10.26
CA VAL A 11 17.01 3.48 -9.24
C VAL A 11 17.77 2.35 -8.58
N GLY A 12 19.07 2.53 -8.36
CA GLY A 12 19.92 1.58 -7.65
C GLY A 12 21.01 2.29 -6.82
N ALA A 13 21.69 1.54 -5.96
CA ALA A 13 22.69 2.00 -5.01
C ALA A 13 24.10 2.19 -5.61
N GLY A 14 24.26 2.01 -6.93
CA GLY A 14 25.56 1.86 -7.60
C GLY A 14 26.59 2.97 -7.35
N ALA A 15 26.19 4.19 -7.00
CA ALA A 15 27.13 5.26 -6.64
C ALA A 15 27.78 5.08 -5.25
N PHE A 16 27.14 4.34 -4.34
CA PHE A 16 27.64 4.05 -2.99
C PHE A 16 28.47 2.75 -2.96
N GLU A 17 28.16 1.81 -3.85
CA GLU A 17 28.87 0.53 -3.99
C GLU A 17 30.33 0.72 -4.42
N ALA A 18 30.60 1.69 -5.30
CA ALA A 18 31.97 2.05 -5.71
C ALA A 18 32.84 2.60 -4.57
N LEU A 19 32.23 3.13 -3.50
CA LEU A 19 32.92 3.66 -2.33
C LEU A 19 33.21 2.56 -1.28
N LEU A 20 32.43 1.48 -1.27
CA LEU A 20 32.47 0.46 -0.22
C LEU A 20 33.32 -0.77 -0.54
N LEU A 21 33.83 -0.92 -1.78
CA LEU A 21 34.73 -2.01 -2.22
C LEU A 21 34.35 -3.42 -1.72
N THR A 22 33.06 -3.67 -1.47
CA THR A 22 32.56 -4.94 -0.92
C THR A 22 31.64 -5.59 -1.95
N PRO A 23 32.03 -6.73 -2.53
CA PRO A 23 31.14 -7.49 -3.41
C PRO A 23 29.95 -8.00 -2.59
N GLY A 24 28.72 -7.71 -3.03
CA GLY A 24 27.49 -8.22 -2.40
C GLY A 24 26.73 -7.23 -1.51
N THR A 25 27.07 -5.93 -1.57
CA THR A 25 26.31 -4.89 -0.85
C THR A 25 24.87 -4.81 -1.36
N PHE A 26 23.92 -4.91 -0.44
CA PHE A 26 22.50 -4.78 -0.72
C PHE A 26 22.20 -3.50 -1.52
N ASP A 27 21.39 -3.62 -2.57
CA ASP A 27 20.79 -2.46 -3.26
C ASP A 27 19.73 -1.81 -2.35
N LEU A 28 20.19 -1.30 -1.20
CA LEU A 28 19.37 -0.69 -0.17
C LEU A 28 19.13 0.77 -0.54
N VAL A 29 18.22 0.97 -1.48
CA VAL A 29 17.75 2.31 -1.84
C VAL A 29 16.87 2.85 -0.71
N HIS A 30 17.23 4.05 -0.22
CA HIS A 30 16.46 4.77 0.80
C HIS A 30 14.99 4.91 0.36
N PRO A 31 13.98 4.71 1.23
CA PRO A 31 12.57 4.75 0.84
C PRO A 31 12.16 6.01 0.05
N GLN A 32 12.70 7.18 0.40
CA GLN A 32 12.42 8.43 -0.32
C GLN A 32 12.93 8.48 -1.77
N LYS A 33 13.86 7.60 -2.15
CA LYS A 33 14.40 7.50 -3.51
C LYS A 33 13.69 6.43 -4.34
N ARG A 34 12.81 5.63 -3.72
CA ARG A 34 12.06 4.57 -4.39
C ARG A 34 10.93 5.14 -5.22
N PHE A 35 10.52 4.38 -6.23
CA PHE A 35 9.32 4.67 -6.99
C PHE A 35 8.07 4.22 -6.24
N TYR A 36 7.02 4.99 -6.43
CA TYR A 36 5.67 4.73 -5.93
C TYR A 36 4.69 4.98 -7.07
N ALA A 37 3.67 4.14 -7.19
CA ALA A 37 2.62 4.24 -8.20
C ALA A 37 1.24 4.06 -7.56
N GLY A 38 0.20 4.51 -8.26
CA GLY A 38 -1.17 4.61 -7.77
C GLY A 38 -1.50 6.04 -7.33
N GLY A 39 -2.73 6.46 -7.61
CA GLY A 39 -3.21 7.82 -7.32
C GLY A 39 -3.77 8.56 -8.55
N ALA A 40 -4.25 9.78 -8.33
CA ALA A 40 -4.92 10.60 -9.35
C ALA A 40 -4.03 10.97 -10.56
N ASN A 41 -2.71 10.99 -10.35
CA ASN A 41 -1.69 11.35 -11.35
C ASN A 41 -0.83 10.15 -11.78
N SER A 42 -1.30 8.94 -11.51
CA SER A 42 -0.64 7.67 -11.80
C SER A 42 -1.76 6.67 -12.16
N VAL A 43 -1.71 5.42 -11.68
CA VAL A 43 -2.71 4.38 -11.92
C VAL A 43 -3.93 4.60 -11.01
N ARG A 44 -5.03 5.10 -11.57
CA ARG A 44 -6.21 5.59 -10.82
C ARG A 44 -7.11 4.50 -10.24
N GLY A 45 -6.88 3.23 -10.54
CA GLY A 45 -7.55 2.12 -9.83
C GLY A 45 -6.94 1.82 -8.45
N PHE A 46 -5.88 2.52 -8.04
CA PHE A 46 -5.21 2.32 -6.76
C PHE A 46 -5.11 3.63 -5.98
N ALA A 47 -5.25 3.56 -4.66
CA ALA A 47 -4.96 4.70 -3.79
C ALA A 47 -3.48 5.12 -3.89
N GLN A 48 -3.18 6.34 -3.45
CA GLN A 48 -1.87 6.97 -3.60
C GLN A 48 -0.72 6.05 -3.16
N GLY A 49 0.19 5.76 -4.08
CA GLY A 49 1.39 4.96 -3.82
C GLY A 49 1.15 3.48 -3.53
N ARG A 50 -0.08 2.97 -3.60
CA ARG A 50 -0.43 1.60 -3.20
C ARG A 50 -0.22 0.54 -4.29
N LEU A 51 0.13 0.90 -5.52
CA LEU A 51 0.50 -0.07 -6.55
C LEU A 51 1.96 -0.51 -6.37
N GLY A 52 2.18 -1.83 -6.33
CA GLY A 52 3.49 -2.45 -6.12
C GLY A 52 3.76 -2.88 -4.67
N PRO A 53 5.05 -3.01 -4.28
CA PRO A 53 5.47 -3.55 -3.00
C PRO A 53 4.89 -2.77 -1.82
N ARG A 54 4.26 -3.51 -0.91
CA ARG A 54 3.67 -2.98 0.31
C ARG A 54 3.61 -4.05 1.39
N VAL A 55 3.48 -3.60 2.63
CA VAL A 55 3.25 -4.45 3.80
C VAL A 55 1.96 -4.04 4.48
N LEU A 56 1.36 -4.95 5.23
CA LEU A 56 0.25 -4.63 6.11
C LEU A 56 0.81 -4.26 7.47
N THR A 57 0.41 -3.11 8.00
CA THR A 57 0.72 -2.74 9.38
C THR A 57 -0.50 -2.91 10.26
N ILE A 58 -0.30 -3.43 11.46
CA ILE A 58 -1.34 -3.55 12.47
C ILE A 58 -0.73 -3.35 13.85
N ASP A 59 -1.52 -2.72 14.71
CA ASP A 59 -1.21 -2.53 16.11
C ASP A 59 -1.24 -3.89 16.85
N PRO A 60 -0.22 -4.27 17.65
CA PRO A 60 -0.21 -5.54 18.35
C PRO A 60 -1.41 -5.71 19.29
N VAL A 61 -1.94 -4.63 19.90
CA VAL A 61 -3.14 -4.73 20.75
C VAL A 61 -4.34 -5.21 19.94
N ARG A 62 -4.49 -4.70 18.71
CA ARG A 62 -5.54 -5.14 17.78
C ARG A 62 -5.38 -6.57 17.29
N LEU A 63 -4.18 -7.15 17.37
CA LEU A 63 -3.96 -8.57 17.10
C LEU A 63 -4.37 -9.45 18.29
N LEU A 64 -4.22 -8.94 19.52
CA LEU A 64 -4.61 -9.63 20.75
C LEU A 64 -6.12 -9.56 21.02
N GLU A 65 -6.79 -8.49 20.58
CA GLU A 65 -8.24 -8.33 20.70
C GLU A 65 -9.00 -9.39 19.88
N PRO A 66 -10.08 -9.99 20.45
CA PRO A 66 -10.92 -10.97 19.76
C PRO A 66 -11.34 -10.52 18.36
N GLY A 67 -11.36 -11.47 17.42
CA GLY A 67 -11.89 -11.27 16.09
C GLY A 67 -13.31 -11.75 15.90
N THR A 68 -13.77 -11.69 14.65
CA THR A 68 -15.09 -12.22 14.30
C THR A 68 -15.10 -13.70 13.98
N ALA A 69 -13.94 -14.35 13.98
CA ALA A 69 -13.78 -15.78 13.78
C ALA A 69 -13.24 -16.50 15.04
N GLY A 70 -13.18 -15.81 16.19
CA GLY A 70 -12.68 -16.39 17.45
C GLY A 70 -11.78 -15.45 18.25
N ALA A 71 -11.03 -16.02 19.19
CA ALA A 71 -10.02 -15.31 19.97
C ALA A 71 -8.94 -14.69 19.08
N GLY A 72 -8.39 -13.55 19.49
CA GLY A 72 -7.21 -12.95 18.85
C GLY A 72 -5.96 -13.81 19.06
N CYS A 73 -4.81 -13.30 18.64
CA CYS A 73 -3.53 -13.93 18.93
C CYS A 73 -3.18 -13.84 20.42
N ASN A 74 -2.39 -14.80 20.91
CA ASN A 74 -1.83 -14.74 22.25
C ASN A 74 -0.49 -13.96 22.26
N PRO A 75 -0.10 -13.34 23.39
CA PRO A 75 1.16 -12.60 23.47
C PRO A 75 2.39 -13.43 23.08
N SER A 76 2.45 -14.70 23.47
CA SER A 76 3.54 -15.61 23.09
C SER A 76 3.66 -15.80 21.57
N GLN A 77 2.52 -15.84 20.87
CA GLN A 77 2.49 -15.97 19.40
C GLN A 77 2.93 -14.70 18.67
N LEU A 78 2.79 -13.54 19.31
CA LEU A 78 3.32 -12.29 18.78
C LEU A 78 4.83 -12.18 19.03
N MET A 79 5.32 -12.65 20.18
CA MET A 79 6.75 -12.66 20.49
C MET A 79 7.54 -13.62 19.58
N ASP A 80 7.00 -14.80 19.28
CA ASP A 80 7.64 -15.77 18.38
C ASP A 80 7.24 -15.61 16.89
N LEU A 81 6.43 -14.59 16.59
CA LEU A 81 5.94 -14.21 15.26
C LEU A 81 5.09 -15.29 14.58
N SER A 82 4.53 -16.25 15.33
CA SER A 82 3.69 -17.36 14.83
C SER A 82 2.19 -17.04 14.73
N CYS A 83 1.75 -15.88 15.22
CA CYS A 83 0.37 -15.42 15.10
C CYS A 83 -0.14 -15.53 13.66
N ASP A 84 -1.27 -16.21 13.46
CA ASP A 84 -1.91 -16.31 12.15
C ASP A 84 -2.80 -15.08 11.90
N PRO A 85 -2.39 -14.16 11.00
CA PRO A 85 -3.14 -12.98 10.72
C PRO A 85 -4.45 -13.27 9.99
N ALA A 86 -4.65 -14.45 9.39
CA ALA A 86 -5.87 -14.76 8.62
C ALA A 86 -7.13 -14.73 9.48
N SER A 87 -7.01 -15.08 10.76
CA SER A 87 -8.08 -15.05 11.77
C SER A 87 -8.65 -13.65 12.07
N ILE A 88 -7.88 -12.62 11.74
CA ILE A 88 -8.22 -11.21 12.02
C ILE A 88 -9.08 -10.64 10.87
N LYS A 89 -9.91 -9.63 11.13
CA LYS A 89 -10.65 -8.94 10.06
C LYS A 89 -9.70 -8.10 9.21
N GLU A 90 -9.87 -8.13 7.89
CA GLU A 90 -9.00 -7.39 6.95
C GLU A 90 -9.01 -5.88 7.22
N GLY A 91 -10.15 -5.30 7.60
CA GLY A 91 -10.28 -3.89 7.90
C GLY A 91 -9.45 -3.39 9.10
N ARG A 92 -8.82 -4.27 9.89
CA ARG A 92 -7.89 -3.86 10.95
C ARG A 92 -6.47 -3.57 10.45
N PHE A 93 -6.13 -4.03 9.24
CA PHE A 93 -4.82 -3.86 8.65
C PHE A 93 -4.74 -2.59 7.81
N VAL A 94 -3.62 -1.87 7.92
CA VAL A 94 -3.34 -0.68 7.13
C VAL A 94 -2.24 -0.99 6.12
N PRO A 95 -2.51 -0.97 4.81
CA PRO A 95 -1.47 -1.18 3.81
C PRO A 95 -0.52 0.02 3.76
N ARG A 96 0.78 -0.25 3.88
CA ARG A 96 1.88 0.73 3.82
C ARG A 96 2.78 0.40 2.63
N PRO A 97 2.87 1.30 1.64
CA PRO A 97 3.74 1.07 0.50
C PRO A 97 5.20 1.16 0.92
N THR A 98 5.99 0.19 0.47
CA THR A 98 7.44 0.17 0.73
C THR A 98 8.24 0.73 -0.45
N GLY A 99 7.56 0.98 -1.58
CA GLY A 99 8.14 1.47 -2.82
C GLY A 99 9.03 0.42 -3.50
N GLY A 100 9.44 0.73 -4.73
CA GLY A 100 10.32 -0.15 -5.51
C GLY A 100 11.49 0.56 -6.15
N THR A 101 12.40 -0.22 -6.71
CA THR A 101 13.58 0.26 -7.44
C THR A 101 13.32 0.39 -8.94
N ARG A 102 12.23 -0.19 -9.45
CA ARG A 102 11.83 -0.14 -10.85
C ARG A 102 10.34 0.18 -10.98
N VAL A 103 9.97 0.94 -12.01
CA VAL A 103 8.58 1.31 -12.28
C VAL A 103 8.30 1.31 -13.78
N LEU A 104 7.10 0.89 -14.15
CA LEU A 104 6.52 1.05 -15.48
C LEU A 104 5.07 1.51 -15.33
N GLU A 105 4.71 2.60 -15.98
CA GLU A 105 3.36 3.16 -16.01
C GLU A 105 2.99 3.52 -17.45
N GLY A 106 1.73 3.30 -17.80
CA GLY A 106 1.11 3.66 -19.07
C GLY A 106 -0.27 4.22 -18.83
N ASN A 107 -0.70 5.16 -19.66
CA ASN A 107 -2.00 5.77 -19.59
C ASN A 107 -2.54 6.03 -21.00
N LEU A 108 -3.83 5.72 -21.17
CA LEU A 108 -4.64 6.01 -22.34
C LEU A 108 -5.85 6.84 -21.91
N GLU A 109 -6.12 7.97 -22.54
CA GLU A 109 -7.27 8.82 -22.25
C GLU A 109 -8.03 9.25 -23.51
N LEU A 110 -9.34 9.14 -23.44
CA LEU A 110 -10.28 9.72 -24.38
C LEU A 110 -11.10 10.80 -23.68
N ARG A 111 -11.00 12.03 -24.17
CA ARG A 111 -11.68 13.22 -23.64
C ARG A 111 -12.71 13.71 -24.64
N PHE A 112 -13.91 14.04 -24.18
CA PHE A 112 -14.98 14.52 -25.05
C PHE A 112 -15.81 15.60 -24.32
N PRO A 113 -16.31 16.61 -25.04
CA PRO A 113 -17.16 17.63 -24.44
C PRO A 113 -18.51 17.02 -24.05
N ILE A 114 -19.00 17.36 -22.86
CA ILE A 114 -20.36 17.02 -22.40
C ILE A 114 -21.25 18.26 -22.40
N GLY A 115 -20.69 19.44 -22.09
CA GLY A 115 -21.42 20.70 -22.04
C GLY A 115 -20.49 21.89 -21.85
N LEU A 116 -21.05 23.05 -21.50
CA LEU A 116 -20.26 24.27 -21.25
C LEU A 116 -19.35 24.05 -20.04
N ASN A 117 -18.04 24.13 -20.28
CA ASN A 117 -16.98 23.93 -19.28
C ASN A 117 -16.94 22.53 -18.63
N LEU A 118 -17.56 21.52 -19.25
CA LEU A 118 -17.59 20.15 -18.74
C LEU A 118 -17.09 19.15 -19.79
N GLU A 119 -16.09 18.36 -19.44
CA GLU A 119 -15.56 17.28 -20.26
C GLU A 119 -15.75 15.93 -19.59
N GLY A 120 -16.14 14.94 -20.39
CA GLY A 120 -16.10 13.53 -20.03
C GLY A 120 -14.75 12.92 -20.35
N VAL A 121 -14.38 11.92 -19.56
CA VAL A 121 -13.12 11.20 -19.68
C VAL A 121 -13.40 9.71 -19.58
N MET A 122 -12.88 8.95 -20.54
CA MET A 122 -12.67 7.52 -20.38
C MET A 122 -11.18 7.27 -20.39
N PHE A 123 -10.70 6.40 -19.51
CA PHE A 123 -9.28 6.12 -19.42
C PHE A 123 -8.99 4.64 -19.18
N THR A 124 -7.76 4.24 -19.48
CA THR A 124 -7.18 2.98 -19.05
C THR A 124 -5.76 3.24 -18.62
N ASP A 125 -5.48 2.98 -17.35
CA ASP A 125 -4.13 3.05 -16.81
C ASP A 125 -3.55 1.65 -16.72
N VAL A 126 -2.24 1.56 -16.91
CA VAL A 126 -1.46 0.34 -16.74
C VAL A 126 -0.27 0.66 -15.87
N GLY A 127 0.11 -0.21 -14.95
CA GLY A 127 1.40 -0.05 -14.30
C GLY A 127 1.80 -1.11 -13.31
N GLN A 128 3.07 -1.07 -12.93
CA GLN A 128 3.65 -1.87 -11.87
C GLN A 128 4.91 -1.18 -11.31
N VAL A 129 5.18 -1.43 -10.03
CA VAL A 129 6.43 -1.10 -9.34
C VAL A 129 7.03 -2.41 -8.84
N TRP A 130 8.34 -2.57 -8.96
CA TRP A 130 9.06 -3.78 -8.51
C TRP A 130 10.12 -3.40 -7.47
N GLY A 131 10.26 -4.21 -6.43
CA GLY A 131 11.27 -4.06 -5.38
C GLY A 131 12.69 -4.40 -5.86
N GLY A 132 13.70 -4.09 -5.03
CA GLY A 132 15.11 -4.34 -5.35
C GLY A 132 15.43 -5.81 -5.67
N ARG A 133 14.78 -6.74 -4.95
CA ARG A 133 14.94 -8.18 -5.09
C ARG A 133 13.94 -8.82 -6.06
N ASP A 134 12.98 -8.06 -6.56
CA ASP A 134 11.93 -8.58 -7.43
C ASP A 134 12.46 -8.64 -8.87
N GLU A 135 12.19 -9.75 -9.55
CA GLU A 135 12.36 -9.82 -11.00
C GLU A 135 11.29 -8.97 -11.70
N VAL A 136 11.66 -8.35 -12.81
CA VAL A 136 10.72 -7.57 -13.63
C VAL A 136 9.82 -8.54 -14.39
N ASP A 137 8.65 -8.78 -13.81
CA ASP A 137 7.61 -9.62 -14.39
C ASP A 137 6.47 -8.74 -14.92
N LEU A 138 6.36 -8.68 -16.25
CA LEU A 138 5.34 -7.89 -16.95
C LEU A 138 3.94 -8.51 -16.84
N SER A 139 3.83 -9.80 -16.51
CA SER A 139 2.52 -10.44 -16.29
C SER A 139 1.79 -9.85 -15.07
N LYS A 140 2.54 -9.21 -14.15
CA LYS A 140 2.00 -8.54 -12.96
C LYS A 140 1.53 -7.10 -13.22
N LEU A 141 1.53 -6.62 -14.47
CA LEU A 141 1.04 -5.29 -14.78
C LEU A 141 -0.44 -5.16 -14.39
N ALA A 142 -0.75 -4.18 -13.56
CA ALA A 142 -2.12 -3.88 -13.22
C ALA A 142 -2.75 -3.03 -14.31
N VAL A 143 -3.91 -3.44 -14.82
CA VAL A 143 -4.72 -2.66 -15.75
C VAL A 143 -5.94 -2.12 -15.02
N THR A 144 -6.20 -0.82 -15.14
CA THR A 144 -7.32 -0.17 -14.45
C THR A 144 -8.06 0.77 -15.41
N PRO A 145 -9.17 0.33 -16.02
CA PRO A 145 -10.04 1.24 -16.76
C PRO A 145 -10.80 2.14 -15.79
N GLY A 146 -11.31 3.24 -16.31
CA GLY A 146 -12.16 4.12 -15.53
C GLY A 146 -12.80 5.21 -16.35
N VAL A 147 -13.62 5.99 -15.65
CA VAL A 147 -14.33 7.14 -16.20
C VAL A 147 -14.10 8.34 -15.31
N GLY A 148 -14.22 9.53 -15.87
CA GLY A 148 -14.07 10.75 -15.11
C GLY A 148 -14.80 11.92 -15.73
N VAL A 149 -14.93 12.98 -14.95
CA VAL A 149 -15.51 14.25 -15.36
C VAL A 149 -14.55 15.35 -14.98
N ARG A 150 -14.40 16.33 -15.87
CA ARG A 150 -13.55 17.51 -15.67
C ARG A 150 -14.39 18.77 -15.81
N TYR A 151 -14.32 19.63 -14.81
CA TYR A 151 -14.97 20.93 -14.81
C TYR A 151 -13.92 22.04 -14.88
N LEU A 152 -14.01 22.89 -15.90
CA LEU A 152 -13.13 24.05 -16.05
C LEU A 152 -13.66 25.19 -15.19
N SER A 153 -13.07 25.37 -14.00
CA SER A 153 -13.37 26.48 -13.11
C SER A 153 -12.37 27.64 -13.30
N PRO A 154 -12.68 28.87 -12.84
CA PRO A 154 -11.77 30.01 -12.90
C PRO A 154 -10.43 29.79 -12.17
N VAL A 155 -10.40 28.92 -11.16
CA VAL A 155 -9.18 28.61 -10.38
C VAL A 155 -8.41 27.40 -10.93
N GLY A 156 -8.90 26.80 -12.01
CA GLY A 156 -8.28 25.65 -12.69
C GLY A 156 -9.24 24.46 -12.87
N PRO A 157 -8.81 23.41 -13.57
CA PRO A 157 -9.63 22.23 -13.79
C PRO A 157 -9.86 21.44 -12.49
N ILE A 158 -11.11 21.07 -12.22
CA ILE A 158 -11.50 20.12 -11.18
C ILE A 158 -11.72 18.77 -11.85
N ARG A 159 -11.12 17.71 -11.32
CA ARG A 159 -11.23 16.35 -11.84
C ARG A 159 -11.88 15.44 -10.82
N ILE A 160 -12.83 14.64 -11.27
CA ILE A 160 -13.40 13.52 -10.51
C ILE A 160 -13.22 12.28 -11.38
N ASP A 161 -12.38 11.35 -10.94
CA ASP A 161 -12.05 10.13 -11.67
C ASP A 161 -12.42 8.91 -10.83
N LEU A 162 -13.06 7.93 -11.46
CA LEU A 162 -13.42 6.64 -10.87
C LEU A 162 -12.72 5.53 -11.63
N GLY A 163 -11.70 4.94 -11.02
CA GLY A 163 -10.95 3.81 -11.56
C GLY A 163 -11.46 2.47 -11.02
N TYR A 164 -11.42 1.42 -11.84
CA TYR A 164 -11.75 0.06 -11.44
C TYR A 164 -10.50 -0.83 -11.41
N ARG A 165 -10.32 -1.57 -10.32
CA ARG A 165 -9.19 -2.48 -10.09
C ARG A 165 -9.58 -3.92 -10.43
N PHE A 166 -9.03 -4.44 -11.54
CA PHE A 166 -9.17 -5.86 -11.89
C PHE A 166 -8.35 -6.79 -11.00
N ARG A 167 -7.19 -6.32 -10.53
CA ARG A 167 -6.22 -7.13 -9.78
C ARG A 167 -6.84 -7.78 -8.54
N GLU A 168 -6.63 -9.09 -8.41
CA GLU A 168 -7.08 -9.89 -7.28
C GLU A 168 -6.30 -9.57 -6.00
N GLY A 169 -6.70 -10.22 -4.91
CA GLY A 169 -5.97 -10.14 -3.65
C GLY A 169 -4.56 -10.71 -3.79
N GLU A 170 -3.62 -10.21 -3.01
CA GLU A 170 -2.26 -10.74 -2.98
C GLU A 170 -1.82 -11.02 -1.54
N PRO A 171 -0.98 -12.04 -1.32
CA PRO A 171 -0.42 -12.29 0.00
C PRO A 171 0.56 -11.17 0.36
N LEU A 172 0.32 -10.50 1.49
CA LEU A 172 1.16 -9.44 2.01
C LEU A 172 1.72 -9.82 3.38
N ALA A 173 2.99 -9.48 3.61
CA ALA A 173 3.60 -9.58 4.92
C ALA A 173 2.89 -8.65 5.91
N VAL A 174 2.67 -9.14 7.14
CA VAL A 174 2.07 -8.37 8.23
C VAL A 174 3.19 -7.94 9.17
N VAL A 175 3.33 -6.63 9.36
CA VAL A 175 4.31 -6.01 10.24
C VAL A 175 3.59 -5.42 11.45
N THR A 176 4.11 -5.71 12.63
CA THR A 176 3.59 -5.19 13.90
C THR A 176 4.74 -4.87 14.84
N SER A 177 4.46 -4.08 15.87
CA SER A 177 5.44 -3.83 16.93
C SER A 177 5.64 -5.08 17.77
N GLN A 178 6.88 -5.35 18.15
CA GLN A 178 7.18 -6.46 19.04
C GLN A 178 6.64 -6.21 20.45
N LEU A 179 6.47 -7.31 21.17
CA LEU A 179 6.05 -7.31 22.56
C LEU A 179 7.19 -7.78 23.45
N GLU A 180 7.26 -7.20 24.62
CA GLU A 180 8.14 -7.63 25.70
C GLU A 180 7.34 -7.82 26.98
N VAL A 181 7.89 -8.66 27.87
CA VAL A 181 7.32 -8.85 29.20
C VAL A 181 7.54 -7.56 30.01
N PHE A 182 6.50 -7.11 30.69
CA PHE A 182 6.57 -5.93 31.54
C PHE A 182 7.64 -6.12 32.64
N ASN A 183 8.41 -5.06 32.90
CA ASN A 183 9.46 -5.02 33.92
C ASN A 183 9.37 -3.67 34.64
N PRO A 184 9.00 -3.63 35.93
CA PRO A 184 8.77 -2.38 36.66
C PRO A 184 10.03 -1.54 36.88
N ASN A 185 11.23 -2.08 36.64
CA ASN A 185 12.49 -1.34 36.73
C ASN A 185 12.81 -0.53 35.45
N VAL A 186 12.13 -0.85 34.34
CA VAL A 186 12.41 -0.28 33.02
C VAL A 186 11.19 0.41 32.43
N HIS A 187 10.00 -0.14 32.69
CA HIS A 187 8.74 0.26 32.09
C HIS A 187 7.83 0.98 33.09
N GLU A 188 7.09 1.97 32.60
CA GLU A 188 6.04 2.62 33.39
C GLU A 188 4.75 1.79 33.39
N GLU A 189 3.97 1.86 34.47
CA GLU A 189 2.68 1.14 34.58
C GLU A 189 1.66 1.59 33.51
N SER A 190 1.80 2.82 33.01
CA SER A 190 1.03 3.37 31.89
C SER A 190 1.26 2.64 30.57
N GLU A 191 2.45 2.04 30.36
CA GLU A 191 2.87 1.38 29.12
C GLU A 191 2.31 -0.04 28.97
N ARG A 192 1.75 -0.61 30.05
CA ARG A 192 1.15 -1.93 30.01
C ARG A 192 -0.04 -1.96 29.06
N ILE A 193 -0.08 -3.01 28.25
CA ILE A 193 -1.16 -3.22 27.30
C ILE A 193 -2.47 -3.53 28.04
N ARG A 194 -3.56 -2.96 27.54
CA ARG A 194 -4.92 -3.21 28.00
C ARG A 194 -5.73 -3.87 26.89
N ILE A 195 -6.43 -4.96 27.22
CA ILE A 195 -7.33 -5.68 26.32
C ILE A 195 -8.67 -5.81 27.05
N ASP A 196 -9.75 -5.29 26.46
CA ASP A 196 -11.09 -5.33 27.04
C ASP A 196 -11.14 -4.86 28.52
N GLY A 197 -10.35 -3.83 28.84
CA GLY A 197 -10.24 -3.28 30.20
C GLY A 197 -9.28 -4.04 31.14
N ASN A 198 -8.79 -5.22 30.76
CA ASN A 198 -7.83 -5.99 31.54
C ASN A 198 -6.38 -5.64 31.18
N VAL A 199 -5.55 -5.39 32.18
CA VAL A 199 -4.13 -5.09 32.01
C VAL A 199 -3.33 -6.39 31.94
N ILE A 200 -2.55 -6.58 30.86
CA ILE A 200 -1.68 -7.75 30.69
C ILE A 200 -0.24 -7.42 31.07
N PRO A 201 0.61 -8.40 31.43
CA PRO A 201 2.01 -8.17 31.83
C PRO A 201 2.94 -8.01 30.60
N TYR A 202 2.50 -7.25 29.60
CA TYR A 202 3.25 -7.03 28.36
C TYR A 202 3.22 -5.56 27.97
N VAL A 203 4.30 -5.11 27.35
CA VAL A 203 4.47 -3.77 26.78
C VAL A 203 4.80 -3.88 25.31
N ARG A 204 4.50 -2.83 24.55
CA ARG A 204 4.93 -2.68 23.17
C ARG A 204 6.34 -2.10 23.12
N THR A 205 7.15 -2.62 22.21
CA THR A 205 8.42 -1.98 21.85
C THR A 205 8.30 -1.12 20.59
N ASN A 206 9.31 -0.28 20.34
CA ASN A 206 9.43 0.45 19.08
C ASN A 206 10.05 -0.41 17.96
N GLU A 207 10.39 -1.66 18.24
CA GLU A 207 10.93 -2.58 17.24
C GLU A 207 9.79 -3.18 16.41
N LEU A 208 9.96 -3.17 15.09
CA LEU A 208 9.00 -3.72 14.15
C LEU A 208 9.45 -5.09 13.67
N ALA A 209 8.54 -6.04 13.66
CA ALA A 209 8.79 -7.37 13.12
C ALA A 209 7.65 -7.81 12.20
N ALA A 210 8.01 -8.62 11.21
CA ALA A 210 7.03 -9.25 10.33
C ALA A 210 6.62 -10.61 10.92
N LEU A 211 5.31 -10.90 10.92
CA LEU A 211 4.80 -12.23 11.21
C LEU A 211 5.33 -13.23 10.18
N LYS A 212 5.54 -14.47 10.61
CA LYS A 212 6.03 -15.56 9.73
C LYS A 212 5.04 -15.90 8.62
N THR A 213 3.75 -15.69 8.88
CA THR A 213 2.65 -15.95 7.95
C THR A 213 2.18 -14.65 7.30
N SER A 214 1.98 -14.70 5.98
CA SER A 214 1.38 -13.60 5.22
C SER A 214 -0.15 -13.66 5.27
N ARG A 215 -0.79 -12.54 4.95
CA ARG A 215 -2.25 -12.45 4.81
C ARG A 215 -2.64 -12.11 3.38
N LEU A 216 -3.62 -12.84 2.81
CA LEU A 216 -4.26 -12.45 1.56
C LEU A 216 -5.05 -11.13 1.76
N PHE A 217 -4.79 -10.12 0.93
CA PHE A 217 -5.37 -8.78 1.10
C PHE A 217 -5.85 -8.18 -0.21
N GLY A 218 -6.97 -7.47 -0.15
CA GLY A 218 -7.59 -6.79 -1.28
C GLY A 218 -8.40 -7.71 -2.18
N GLU A 219 -8.77 -8.89 -1.68
CA GLU A 219 -9.68 -9.82 -2.34
C GLU A 219 -11.10 -9.23 -2.31
N ALA A 220 -11.76 -9.24 -3.46
CA ALA A 220 -13.10 -8.71 -3.60
C ALA A 220 -13.78 -9.42 -4.76
N SER A 221 -15.09 -9.66 -4.68
CA SER A 221 -15.84 -10.15 -5.85
C SER A 221 -15.77 -9.14 -7.00
N PRO A 222 -15.91 -9.54 -8.27
CA PRO A 222 -15.85 -8.62 -9.42
C PRO A 222 -16.85 -7.45 -9.35
N LEU A 223 -17.99 -7.65 -8.68
CA LEU A 223 -19.03 -6.63 -8.54
C LEU A 223 -18.92 -5.83 -7.23
N SER A 224 -17.90 -6.07 -6.41
CA SER A 224 -17.72 -5.36 -5.14
C SER A 224 -17.34 -3.89 -5.34
N LEU A 225 -17.97 -3.00 -4.57
CA LEU A 225 -17.62 -1.58 -4.54
C LEU A 225 -16.16 -1.34 -4.09
N GLN A 226 -15.54 -2.29 -3.39
CA GLN A 226 -14.14 -2.22 -2.95
C GLN A 226 -13.13 -2.28 -4.11
N ARG A 227 -13.59 -2.59 -5.34
CA ARG A 227 -12.76 -2.54 -6.55
C ARG A 227 -12.72 -1.15 -7.19
N PHE A 228 -13.60 -0.25 -6.78
CA PHE A 228 -13.63 1.11 -7.29
C PHE A 228 -12.79 2.03 -6.41
N GLN A 229 -12.02 2.90 -7.06
CA GLN A 229 -11.22 3.93 -6.42
C GLN A 229 -11.63 5.29 -6.97
N LEU A 230 -12.12 6.15 -6.07
CA LEU A 230 -12.44 7.54 -6.38
C LEU A 230 -11.22 8.42 -6.17
N HIS A 231 -11.01 9.35 -7.10
CA HIS A 231 -10.02 10.41 -7.03
C HIS A 231 -10.69 11.75 -7.29
N ILE A 232 -10.36 12.74 -6.46
CA ILE A 232 -10.76 14.13 -6.64
C ILE A 232 -9.49 14.97 -6.60
N SER A 233 -9.31 15.84 -7.59
CA SER A 233 -8.16 16.75 -7.65
C SER A 233 -8.55 18.10 -8.24
N ILE A 234 -7.85 19.15 -7.82
CA ILE A 234 -8.05 20.53 -8.28
C ILE A 234 -6.71 21.07 -8.77
N GLY A 235 -6.68 21.66 -9.95
CA GLY A 235 -5.51 22.34 -10.50
C GLY A 235 -4.89 21.64 -11.70
N GLN A 236 -3.66 22.05 -12.06
CA GLN A 236 -2.92 21.50 -13.19
C GLN A 236 -2.50 20.06 -12.89
N ALA A 237 -3.09 19.11 -13.61
CA ALA A 237 -2.56 17.76 -13.69
C ALA A 237 -1.92 17.57 -15.07
N PHE A 238 -0.59 17.52 -15.07
CA PHE A 238 0.27 17.33 -16.23
C PHE A 238 -0.01 16.00 -16.94
#